data_AF-A0A084TBF7-F1
#
_entry.id   AF-A0A084TBF7-F1
#
_cell.length_a   1.000
_cell.length_b   1.000
_cell.length_c   1.000
_cell.angle_alpha   90.00
_cell.angle_beta   90.00
_cell.angle_gamma   90.00
#
_symmetry.space_group_name_H-M   'P 1'
#
loop_
_entity.id
_entity.type
_entity.pdbx_description
1 polymer ?
#
loop_
_entity_poly.entity_id
_entity_poly.type
_entity_poly.pdbx_seq_one_letter_code
_entity_poly.pdbx_strand_id
1 'polypeptide(L)' 'MVDESVTPPPGEHPAYDPNATYAEGDIVTGSDGGLYQCKPWPYTGWCSNPSYAPGETVHWSDAWDKL' A
#
# COMPACT_ATOMS: atom_id res chain seq x y z
N MET A 1 0.08 -0.98 26.46
CA MET A 1 0.90 -0.62 25.27
C MET A 1 0.00 -0.89 24.09
N VAL A 2 -0.28 0.12 23.29
CA VAL A 2 -1.37 0.11 22.29
C VAL A 2 -1.24 -1.06 21.32
N ASP A 3 -2.29 -1.86 21.32
CA ASP A 3 -2.64 -2.95 20.43
C ASP A 3 -3.35 -2.34 19.22
N GLU A 4 -2.63 -2.11 18.12
CA GLU A 4 -3.23 -1.62 16.87
C GLU A 4 -2.48 -2.24 15.69
N SER A 5 -2.95 -3.43 15.28
CA SER A 5 -2.86 -3.87 13.89
C SER A 5 -3.33 -2.71 13.02
N VAL A 6 -2.38 -2.09 12.32
CA VAL A 6 -2.51 -0.85 11.56
C VAL A 6 -3.57 -1.00 10.45
N THR A 7 -4.83 -0.77 10.78
CA THR A 7 -5.87 -0.46 9.80
C THR A 7 -6.06 1.05 9.85
N PRO A 8 -5.60 1.80 8.84
CA PRO A 8 -5.76 3.25 8.85
C PRO A 8 -7.24 3.66 8.80
N PRO A 9 -7.60 4.78 9.45
CA PRO A 9 -8.97 5.28 9.46
C PRO A 9 -9.47 5.61 8.04
N PRO A 10 -10.76 5.35 7.74
CA PRO A 10 -11.35 5.64 6.42
C PRO A 10 -11.45 7.15 6.22
N GLY A 11 -10.43 7.75 5.61
CA GLY A 11 -10.42 9.17 5.25
C GLY A 11 -9.03 9.73 4.94
N GLU A 12 -7.99 9.21 5.58
CA GLU A 12 -6.59 9.61 5.36
C GLU A 12 -5.74 8.34 5.25
N HIS A 13 -5.47 7.94 4.00
CA HIS A 13 -4.66 6.77 3.71
C HIS A 13 -3.21 6.99 4.19
N PRO A 14 -2.62 6.05 4.94
CA PRO A 14 -1.30 6.21 5.50
C PRO A 14 -0.29 6.19 4.36
N ALA A 15 0.89 6.79 4.58
CA ALA A 15 1.99 6.61 3.65
C ALA A 15 2.32 5.12 3.50
N TYR A 16 2.76 4.73 2.30
CA TYR A 16 3.26 3.39 2.07
C TYR A 16 4.41 3.04 3.02
N ASP A 17 4.36 1.84 3.61
CA ASP A 17 5.36 1.28 4.51
C ASP A 17 5.67 -0.17 4.10
N PRO A 18 6.91 -0.48 3.68
CA PRO A 18 7.28 -1.83 3.24
C PRO A 18 7.33 -2.87 4.36
N ASN A 19 7.20 -2.46 5.64
CA ASN A 19 7.10 -3.36 6.77
C ASN A 19 5.64 -3.59 7.20
N ALA A 20 4.69 -2.84 6.64
CA ALA A 20 3.28 -3.05 6.88
C ALA A 20 2.76 -4.24 6.07
N THR A 21 1.78 -4.95 6.64
CA THR A 21 1.06 -6.01 5.92
C THR A 21 -0.15 -5.40 5.25
N TYR A 22 -0.21 -5.46 3.93
CA TYR A 22 -1.33 -4.96 3.15
C TYR A 22 -2.22 -6.11 2.70
N ALA A 23 -3.54 -5.90 2.79
CA ALA A 23 -4.52 -6.82 2.25
C ALA A 23 -5.04 -6.32 0.89
N GLU A 24 -5.79 -7.17 0.19
CA GLU A 24 -6.46 -6.74 -1.03
C GLU A 24 -7.43 -5.59 -0.75
N GLY A 25 -7.35 -4.53 -1.56
CA GLY A 25 -8.20 -3.36 -1.40
C GLY A 25 -7.72 -2.34 -0.37
N ASP A 26 -6.62 -2.60 0.37
CA ASP A 26 -5.96 -1.59 1.20
C ASP A 26 -5.51 -0.40 0.35
N ILE A 27 -5.65 0.81 0.86
CA ILE A 27 -5.26 2.02 0.14
C ILE A 27 -4.21 2.78 0.94
N VAL A 28 -3.12 3.13 0.27
CA VAL A 28 -1.98 3.89 0.82
C VAL A 28 -1.71 5.13 -0.02
N THR A 29 -1.04 6.10 0.58
CA THR A 29 -0.52 7.27 -0.13
C THR A 29 0.90 6.96 -0.59
N GLY A 30 1.14 7.04 -1.90
CA GLY A 30 2.46 6.88 -2.50
C GLY A 30 3.36 8.08 -2.26
N SER A 31 4.65 7.92 -2.52
CA SER A 31 5.64 8.99 -2.33
C SER A 31 5.39 10.21 -3.24
N ASP A 32 4.61 10.06 -4.31
CA ASP A 32 4.16 11.14 -5.19
C ASP A 32 2.93 11.91 -4.66
N GLY A 33 2.35 11.47 -3.54
CA GLY A 33 1.10 12.00 -3.00
C GLY A 33 -0.17 11.46 -3.68
N GLY A 34 -0.03 10.48 -4.59
CA GLY A 34 -1.15 9.75 -5.17
C GLY A 34 -1.70 8.70 -4.21
N LEU A 35 -2.95 8.28 -4.41
CA LEU A 35 -3.56 7.16 -3.69
C LEU A 35 -3.39 5.87 -4.48
N TYR A 36 -3.10 4.79 -3.79
CA TYR A 36 -2.76 3.50 -4.38
C TYR A 36 -3.46 2.38 -3.63
N GLN A 37 -4.23 1.58 -4.36
CA GLN A 37 -4.95 0.44 -3.84
C GLN A 37 -4.18 -0.86 -4.08
N CYS A 38 -3.95 -1.65 -3.04
CA CYS A 38 -3.29 -2.95 -3.14
C CYS A 38 -4.15 -3.92 -3.95
N LYS A 39 -3.53 -4.54 -4.95
CA LYS A 39 -4.22 -5.46 -5.86
C LYS A 39 -4.54 -6.79 -5.18
N PRO A 40 -5.61 -7.49 -5.61
CA PRO A 40 -5.96 -8.79 -5.08
C PRO A 40 -4.88 -9.85 -5.33
N TRP A 41 -4.95 -10.94 -4.58
CA TRP A 41 -4.04 -12.08 -4.73
C TRP A 41 -3.99 -12.53 -6.19
N PRO A 42 -2.80 -12.84 -6.76
CA PRO A 42 -1.50 -13.12 -6.13
C PRO A 42 -0.58 -11.91 -5.89
N TYR A 43 -1.01 -10.70 -6.24
CA TYR A 43 -0.16 -9.50 -6.21
C TYR A 43 -0.09 -8.82 -4.84
N THR A 44 -1.01 -9.14 -3.92
CA THR A 44 -1.02 -8.64 -2.54
C THR A 44 0.32 -8.80 -1.82
N GLY A 45 1.03 -9.90 -2.07
CA GLY A 45 2.35 -10.14 -1.48
C GLY A 45 3.43 -9.16 -1.94
N TRP A 46 3.20 -8.45 -3.04
CA TRP A 46 4.10 -7.40 -3.55
C TRP A 46 3.76 -6.03 -2.99
N CYS A 47 2.55 -5.83 -2.46
CA CYS A 47 2.21 -4.59 -1.77
C CYS A 47 3.19 -4.37 -0.60
N SER A 48 3.43 -5.38 0.23
CA SER A 48 4.43 -5.31 1.31
C SER A 48 5.90 -5.44 0.84
N ASN A 49 6.18 -5.24 -0.46
CA ASN A 49 7.53 -5.33 -1.00
C ASN A 49 8.03 -3.94 -1.45
N PRO A 50 9.14 -3.43 -0.88
CA PRO A 50 9.68 -2.11 -1.21
C PRO A 50 10.04 -1.94 -2.69
N SER A 51 10.27 -3.04 -3.42
CA SER A 51 10.53 -2.99 -4.87
C SER A 51 9.30 -2.50 -5.67
N TYR A 52 8.11 -2.60 -5.08
CA TYR A 52 6.84 -2.20 -5.68
C TYR A 52 6.24 -0.98 -4.95
N ALA A 53 7.07 -0.21 -4.25
CA ALA A 53 6.60 0.96 -3.51
C ALA A 53 5.87 1.98 -4.42
N PRO A 54 4.61 2.33 -4.12
CA PRO A 54 3.80 3.22 -4.92
C PRO A 54 4.37 4.64 -4.97
N GLY A 55 4.44 5.19 -6.18
CA GLY A 55 4.99 6.54 -6.40
C GLY A 55 6.52 6.65 -6.28
N GLU A 56 7.19 5.59 -5.83
CA GLU A 56 8.65 5.57 -5.65
C GLU A 56 9.34 4.75 -6.75
N THR A 57 8.81 3.57 -7.09
CA THR A 57 9.40 2.71 -8.13
C THR A 57 8.64 2.82 -9.46
N VAL A 58 9.10 2.13 -10.50
CA VAL A 58 8.34 1.99 -11.76
C VAL A 58 7.48 0.73 -11.79
N HIS A 59 7.71 -0.19 -10.85
CA HIS A 59 7.06 -1.49 -10.77
C HIS A 59 5.79 -1.46 -9.92
N TRP A 60 5.49 -0.36 -9.22
CA TRP A 60 4.30 -0.30 -8.37
C TRP A 60 3.01 -0.67 -9.10
N SER A 61 2.89 -0.42 -10.41
CA SER A 61 1.70 -0.74 -11.21
C SER A 61 1.37 -2.23 -11.26
N ASP A 62 2.34 -3.09 -10.96
CA ASP A 62 2.14 -4.54 -10.89
C ASP A 62 1.44 -4.96 -9.57
N ALA A 63 1.67 -4.23 -8.47
CA ALA A 63 1.16 -4.54 -7.14
C ALA A 63 0.03 -3.61 -6.66
N TRP A 64 -0.01 -2.39 -7.21
CA TRP A 64 -0.88 -1.30 -6.79
C TRP A 64 -1.63 -0.72 -7.98
N ASP A 65 -2.92 -0.47 -7.78
CA ASP A 65 -3.77 0.30 -8.70
C ASP A 65 -3.86 1.75 -8.22
N LYS A 66 -3.46 2.69 -9.07
CA LYS A 66 -3.54 4.12 -8.75
C LYS A 66 -5.00 4.61 -8.85
N LEU A 67 -5.49 5.25 -7.78
CA LEU A 67 -6.82 5.88 -7.70
C LEU A 67 -6.78 7.35 -8.13
#